data_AF-A0A450TH92-F1
#
_entry.id   AF-A0A450TH92-F1
#
_cell.length_a   1.000
_cell.length_b   1.000
_cell.length_c   1.000
_cell.angle_alpha   90.00
_cell.angle_beta   90.00
_cell.angle_gamma   90.00
#
_symmetry.space_group_name_H-M   'P 1'
#
loop_
_entity.id
_entity.type
_entity.pdbx_description
1 polymer ?
#
loop_
_entity_poly.entity_id
_entity_poly.type
_entity_poly.pdbx_seq_one_letter_code
_entity_poly.pdbx_strand_id
1 'polypeptide(L)'
;MDRVLTLFLTRYYHARLRKFEEFDLECCTTDEILSMAAEASSLRKFIIDSYEEGYVESTDRIVSGTNALKRLERILTLYFKKLGGPSEQEHFYLCRKPVYLDATDKESFKNGEPFELAEYIDHIDNKSDFVTEIEFCFESAAQRESWKNKTRIVMTEMVEFLIWILKKLRQQPKAMPVPLLRDTFVILLGLKLLQQHGISVREPRPLLISRKFLNNFPNGEKIYDALNSDIFYGILYDGKARDVTELRHEFIQRARSHPGISAPFIQASRDYLAKLSLDGPPFIIESGMHGTFPLWLLTLTDNVGDMVLYSTVPWMYSTYRDIVFRNNYNYLRDTETIVAHEYLFQFHAISDGKVLVKETSDESIRILALYELHIFKKLLRRKLTHLGRGEMT
;
A
#
# COMPACT_ATOMS: atom_id res chain seq x y z
N MET A 1 -4.87 20.33 4.45
CA MET A 1 -5.16 19.12 5.25
C MET A 1 -6.02 19.52 6.44
N ASP A 2 -7.04 18.71 6.69
CA ASP A 2 -8.33 19.16 7.21
C ASP A 2 -8.43 19.21 8.75
N ARG A 3 -9.30 20.09 9.25
CA ARG A 3 -9.57 20.30 10.67
C ARG A 3 -10.04 19.01 11.35
N VAL A 4 -10.88 18.22 10.67
CA VAL A 4 -11.43 16.95 11.20
C VAL A 4 -10.31 15.93 11.42
N LEU A 5 -9.46 15.74 10.41
CA LEU A 5 -8.29 14.86 10.48
C LEU A 5 -7.36 15.23 11.64
N THR A 6 -6.97 16.51 11.72
CA THR A 6 -6.08 16.99 12.78
C THR A 6 -6.68 16.73 14.17
N LEU A 7 -7.97 17.04 14.35
CA LEU A 7 -8.67 16.80 15.62
C LEU A 7 -8.75 15.32 15.99
N PHE A 8 -9.10 14.46 15.04
CA PHE A 8 -9.15 13.02 15.24
C PHE A 8 -7.78 12.48 15.67
N LEU A 9 -6.73 12.78 14.90
CA LEU A 9 -5.39 12.27 15.18
C LEU A 9 -4.84 12.82 16.49
N THR A 10 -4.97 14.11 16.78
CA THR A 10 -4.55 14.67 18.07
C THR A 10 -5.19 13.93 19.25
N ARG A 11 -6.51 13.66 19.20
CA ARG A 11 -7.20 12.88 20.24
C ARG A 11 -6.70 11.44 20.31
N TYR A 12 -6.54 10.78 19.17
CA TYR A 12 -6.05 9.40 19.10
C TYR A 12 -4.64 9.29 19.72
N TYR A 13 -3.72 10.16 19.32
CA TYR A 13 -2.36 10.20 19.86
C TYR A 13 -2.36 10.48 21.36
N HIS A 14 -3.15 11.42 21.89
CA HIS A 14 -3.24 11.64 23.33
C HIS A 14 -3.66 10.37 24.09
N ALA A 15 -4.73 9.70 23.63
CA ALA A 15 -5.23 8.49 24.27
C ALA A 15 -4.20 7.35 24.23
N ARG A 16 -3.57 7.14 23.06
CA ARG A 16 -2.59 6.06 22.89
C ARG A 16 -1.30 6.31 23.66
N LEU A 17 -0.78 7.53 23.63
CA LEU A 17 0.42 7.90 24.39
C LEU A 17 0.22 7.67 25.89
N ARG A 18 -0.93 8.08 26.43
CA ARG A 18 -1.28 7.82 27.83
C ARG A 18 -1.28 6.32 28.12
N LYS A 19 -1.97 5.53 27.29
CA LYS A 19 -2.02 4.07 27.45
C LYS A 19 -0.63 3.42 27.42
N PHE A 20 0.29 3.89 26.57
CA PHE A 20 1.66 3.38 26.54
C PHE A 20 2.47 3.78 27.78
N GLU A 21 2.29 5.00 28.28
CA GLU A 21 3.02 5.49 29.47
C GLU A 21 2.52 4.85 30.77
N GLU A 22 1.24 4.50 30.83
CA GLU A 22 0.60 3.81 31.96
C GLU A 22 0.73 2.28 31.87
N PHE A 23 1.36 1.75 30.83
CA PHE A 23 1.53 0.31 30.64
C PHE A 23 2.56 -0.25 31.63
N ASP A 24 2.11 -1.14 32.51
CA ASP A 24 2.96 -1.75 33.54
C ASP A 24 3.86 -2.83 32.93
N LEU A 25 5.12 -2.47 32.72
CA LEU A 25 6.15 -3.35 32.16
C LEU A 25 6.59 -4.48 33.10
N GLU A 26 6.27 -4.40 34.39
CA GLU A 26 6.68 -5.43 35.37
C GLU A 26 5.68 -6.57 35.48
N CYS A 27 4.42 -6.35 35.10
CA CYS A 27 3.34 -7.34 35.21
C CYS A 27 2.83 -7.88 33.87
N CYS A 28 3.46 -7.54 32.75
CA CYS A 28 3.07 -7.99 31.41
C CYS A 28 4.00 -9.05 30.82
N THR A 29 3.48 -9.80 29.86
CA THR A 29 4.22 -10.77 29.06
C THR A 29 5.07 -10.10 27.97
N THR A 30 6.09 -10.80 27.47
CA THR A 30 6.91 -10.35 26.33
C THR A 30 6.06 -10.02 25.10
N ASP A 31 5.06 -10.84 24.79
CA ASP A 31 4.18 -10.66 23.63
C ASP A 31 3.34 -9.39 23.74
N GLU A 32 2.86 -9.05 24.95
CA GLU A 32 2.14 -7.81 25.18
C GLU A 32 3.04 -6.58 25.01
N ILE A 33 4.29 -6.64 25.51
CA ILE A 33 5.28 -5.57 25.31
C ILE A 33 5.58 -5.41 23.81
N LEU A 34 5.78 -6.51 23.09
CA LEU A 34 6.03 -6.49 21.64
C LEU A 34 4.85 -5.90 20.87
N SER A 35 3.63 -6.28 21.21
CA SER A 35 2.42 -5.70 20.60
C SER A 35 2.33 -4.20 20.84
N MET A 36 2.63 -3.74 22.06
CA MET A 36 2.59 -2.32 22.40
C MET A 36 3.74 -1.55 21.72
N ALA A 37 4.92 -2.14 21.61
CA ALA A 37 6.06 -1.60 20.87
C ALA A 37 5.76 -1.47 19.37
N ALA A 38 5.12 -2.47 18.78
CA ALA A 38 4.74 -2.46 17.36
C ALA A 38 3.75 -1.34 17.03
N GLU A 39 2.74 -1.14 17.88
CA GLU A 39 1.77 -0.05 17.70
C GLU A 39 2.43 1.33 17.90
N ALA A 40 3.23 1.49 18.97
CA ALA A 40 3.95 2.75 19.23
C ALA A 40 4.94 3.09 18.11
N SER A 41 5.63 2.08 17.57
CA SER A 41 6.53 2.23 16.43
C SER A 41 5.77 2.66 15.18
N SER A 42 4.67 1.97 14.86
CA SER A 42 3.84 2.29 13.70
C SER A 42 3.28 3.73 13.78
N LEU A 43 2.89 4.19 14.97
CA LEU A 43 2.47 5.58 15.20
C LEU A 43 3.61 6.58 15.01
N ARG A 44 4.83 6.24 15.43
CA ARG A 44 6.00 7.10 15.21
C ARG A 44 6.32 7.18 13.72
N LYS A 45 6.29 6.04 13.02
CA LYS A 45 6.57 5.97 11.59
C LYS A 45 5.52 6.71 10.76
N PHE A 46 4.23 6.63 11.12
CA PHE A 46 3.19 7.44 10.47
C PHE A 46 3.49 8.95 10.50
N ILE A 47 3.95 9.50 11.63
CA ILE A 47 4.33 10.92 11.72
C ILE A 47 5.47 11.24 10.76
N ILE A 48 6.51 10.40 10.74
CA ILE A 48 7.68 10.59 9.87
C ILE A 48 7.26 10.52 8.40
N ASP A 49 6.46 9.52 8.02
CA ASP A 49 5.98 9.38 6.65
C ASP A 49 5.11 10.55 6.22
N SER A 50 4.25 11.05 7.12
CA SER A 50 3.41 12.22 6.86
C SER A 50 4.25 13.47 6.58
N TYR A 51 5.34 13.69 7.31
CA TYR A 51 6.29 14.78 7.00
C TYR A 51 6.94 14.60 5.63
N GLU A 52 7.45 13.41 5.35
CA GLU A 52 8.12 13.09 4.09
C GLU A 52 7.17 13.15 2.88
N GLU A 53 5.86 12.93 3.07
CA GLU A 53 4.82 13.13 2.06
C GLU A 53 4.37 14.59 1.89
N GLY A 54 4.91 15.52 2.68
CA GLY A 54 4.62 16.95 2.58
C GLY A 54 3.41 17.41 3.40
N TYR A 55 2.88 16.58 4.29
CA TYR A 55 1.79 16.95 5.21
C TYR A 55 2.29 17.73 6.44
N VAL A 56 3.26 18.62 6.24
CA VAL A 56 4.03 19.30 7.29
C VAL A 56 3.13 20.02 8.28
N GLU A 57 2.22 20.88 7.81
CA GLU A 57 1.41 21.74 8.69
C GLU A 57 0.51 20.94 9.66
N SER A 58 -0.18 19.91 9.17
CA SER A 58 -1.06 19.11 10.02
C SER A 58 -0.27 18.18 10.94
N THR A 59 0.86 17.68 10.45
CA THR A 59 1.77 16.88 11.28
C THR A 59 2.35 17.72 12.41
N ASP A 60 2.75 18.97 12.15
CA ASP A 60 3.21 19.92 13.17
C ASP A 60 2.14 20.20 14.21
N ARG A 61 0.87 20.37 13.80
CA ARG A 61 -0.25 20.55 14.74
C ARG A 61 -0.45 19.33 15.65
N ILE A 62 -0.34 18.11 15.10
CA ILE A 62 -0.43 16.86 15.87
C ILE A 62 0.74 16.77 16.85
N VAL A 63 1.97 16.97 16.37
CA VAL A 63 3.21 16.86 17.16
C VAL A 63 3.24 17.93 18.26
N SER A 64 2.95 19.19 17.95
CA SER A 64 2.93 20.27 18.94
C SER A 64 1.83 20.09 20.00
N GLY A 65 0.65 19.62 19.60
CA GLY A 65 -0.45 19.36 20.53
C GLY A 65 -0.22 18.18 21.48
N THR A 66 0.56 17.18 21.08
CA THR A 66 0.68 15.90 21.80
C THR A 66 2.08 15.60 22.36
N ASN A 67 3.10 16.30 21.85
CA ASN A 67 4.52 15.96 21.98
C ASN A 67 4.82 14.51 21.55
N ALA A 68 4.11 14.01 20.53
CA ALA A 68 4.08 12.60 20.17
C ALA A 68 5.46 12.02 19.87
N LEU A 69 6.28 12.67 19.03
CA LEU A 69 7.58 12.12 18.63
C LEU A 69 8.50 11.83 19.81
N LYS A 70 8.68 12.81 20.70
CA LYS A 70 9.54 12.67 21.90
C LYS A 70 9.01 11.62 22.86
N ARG A 71 7.68 11.55 23.04
CA ARG A 71 7.04 10.58 23.95
C ARG A 71 7.15 9.16 23.39
N LEU A 72 6.84 8.96 22.11
CA LEU A 72 6.98 7.66 21.43
C LEU A 72 8.42 7.16 21.44
N GLU A 73 9.40 8.03 21.20
CA GLU A 73 10.82 7.65 21.26
C GLU A 73 11.23 7.16 22.67
N ARG A 74 10.79 7.88 23.71
CA ARG A 74 11.01 7.44 25.10
C ARG A 74 10.33 6.10 25.40
N ILE A 75 9.07 5.94 25.01
CA ILE A 75 8.30 4.70 25.19
C ILE A 75 9.04 3.54 24.52
N LEU A 76 9.41 3.69 23.24
CA LEU A 76 10.11 2.65 22.48
C LEU A 76 11.46 2.30 23.11
N THR A 77 12.22 3.28 23.59
CA THR A 77 13.48 3.05 24.29
C THR A 77 13.29 2.23 25.56
N LEU A 78 12.26 2.54 26.35
CA LEU A 78 11.93 1.78 27.57
C LEU A 78 11.52 0.35 27.24
N TYR A 79 10.65 0.18 26.26
CA TYR A 79 10.16 -1.14 25.85
C TYR A 79 11.28 -2.01 25.29
N PHE A 80 12.10 -1.48 24.39
CA PHE A 80 13.25 -2.21 23.85
C PHE A 80 14.26 -2.56 24.93
N LYS A 81 14.50 -1.67 25.90
CA LYS A 81 15.37 -2.01 27.05
C LYS A 81 14.81 -3.20 27.83
N LYS A 82 13.49 -3.26 28.06
CA LYS A 82 12.84 -4.38 28.76
C LYS A 82 12.92 -5.69 27.95
N LEU A 83 12.80 -5.60 26.63
CA LEU A 83 12.91 -6.74 25.71
C LEU A 83 14.35 -7.25 25.52
N GLY A 84 15.37 -6.53 26.04
CA GLY A 84 16.78 -6.88 25.79
C GLY A 84 17.31 -6.39 24.43
N GLY A 85 16.59 -5.47 23.79
CA GLY A 85 16.85 -4.97 22.43
C GLY A 85 16.09 -5.77 21.36
N PRO A 86 15.75 -5.17 20.22
CA PRO A 86 15.10 -5.88 19.13
C PRO A 86 16.07 -6.85 18.46
N SER A 87 15.64 -8.09 18.26
CA SER A 87 16.23 -9.04 17.31
C SER A 87 16.23 -8.48 15.89
N GLU A 88 16.98 -9.11 14.98
CA GLU A 88 17.01 -8.72 13.56
C GLU A 88 15.60 -8.75 12.91
N GLN A 89 14.79 -9.75 13.28
CA GLN A 89 13.41 -9.85 12.85
C GLN A 89 12.54 -8.75 13.46
N GLU A 90 12.76 -8.37 14.71
CA GLU A 90 12.02 -7.27 15.35
C GLU A 90 12.46 -5.90 14.81
N HIS A 91 13.72 -5.72 14.45
CA HIS A 91 14.19 -4.51 13.76
C HIS A 91 13.40 -4.25 12.47
N PHE A 92 13.05 -5.32 11.75
CA PHE A 92 12.22 -5.24 10.56
C PHE A 92 10.81 -4.69 10.84
N TYR A 93 10.15 -5.16 11.91
CA TYR A 93 8.79 -4.76 12.26
C TYR A 93 8.70 -3.49 13.11
N LEU A 94 9.78 -3.13 13.83
CA LEU A 94 9.74 -2.12 14.88
C LEU A 94 10.60 -0.88 14.62
N CYS A 95 11.66 -0.93 13.80
CA CYS A 95 12.56 0.21 13.61
C CYS A 95 13.40 0.04 12.35
N ARG A 96 12.80 0.20 11.16
CA ARG A 96 13.59 0.12 9.93
C ARG A 96 14.39 1.40 9.72
N LYS A 97 15.69 1.26 9.45
CA LYS A 97 16.47 2.33 8.81
C LYS A 97 16.05 2.39 7.34
N PRO A 98 15.59 3.55 6.84
CA PRO A 98 15.34 3.70 5.41
C PRO A 98 16.65 3.52 4.64
N VAL A 99 16.59 2.75 3.55
CA VAL A 99 17.61 2.77 2.51
C VAL A 99 17.03 3.67 1.42
N TYR A 100 17.60 4.86 1.30
CA TYR A 100 17.26 5.79 0.24
C TYR A 100 18.05 5.41 -1.01
N LEU A 101 17.36 5.33 -2.14
CA LEU A 101 17.99 5.53 -3.43
C LEU A 101 18.15 7.03 -3.62
N ASP A 102 19.29 7.48 -4.16
CA ASP A 102 19.45 8.88 -4.51
C ASP A 102 18.30 9.29 -5.43
N ALA A 103 17.71 10.45 -5.11
CA ALA A 103 16.47 10.91 -5.71
C ALA A 103 16.58 10.88 -7.23
N THR A 104 15.76 10.04 -7.85
CA THR A 104 15.61 10.01 -9.30
C THR A 104 14.83 11.24 -9.74
N ASP A 105 15.35 11.91 -10.76
CA ASP A 105 14.91 13.25 -11.15
C ASP A 105 13.49 13.22 -11.72
N LYS A 106 12.70 14.27 -11.48
CA LYS A 106 11.30 14.35 -11.99
C LYS A 106 11.19 14.29 -13.52
N GLU A 107 12.31 14.45 -14.23
CA GLU A 107 12.37 14.40 -15.69
C GLU A 107 12.39 12.98 -16.28
N SER A 108 12.47 11.92 -15.46
CA SER A 108 12.61 10.53 -15.92
C SER A 108 11.53 10.03 -16.89
N PHE A 109 10.40 10.71 -17.05
CA PHE A 109 9.32 10.29 -17.96
C PHE A 109 9.10 11.23 -19.17
N LYS A 110 9.83 12.34 -19.26
CA LYS A 110 9.60 13.40 -20.26
C LYS A 110 9.75 12.89 -21.70
N ASN A 111 10.71 11.98 -21.90
CA ASN A 111 11.04 11.37 -23.18
C ASN A 111 10.60 9.90 -23.27
N GLY A 112 9.73 9.44 -22.36
CA GLY A 112 9.21 8.07 -22.37
C GLY A 112 8.19 7.86 -23.47
N GLU A 113 8.33 6.77 -24.21
CA GLU A 113 7.35 6.33 -25.21
C GLU A 113 6.03 5.90 -24.52
N PRO A 114 4.86 6.28 -25.09
CA PRO A 114 3.58 5.83 -24.57
C PRO A 114 3.26 4.40 -25.01
N PHE A 115 2.72 3.60 -24.09
CA PHE A 115 2.26 2.24 -24.33
C PHE A 115 0.82 2.07 -23.87
N GLU A 116 0.05 1.21 -24.54
CA GLU A 116 -1.19 0.69 -23.95
C GLU A 116 -0.84 -0.16 -22.71
N LEU A 117 -1.55 0.03 -21.60
CA LEU A 117 -1.25 -0.60 -20.32
C LEU A 117 -1.15 -2.14 -20.43
N ALA A 118 -2.06 -2.79 -21.16
CA ALA A 118 -2.04 -4.24 -21.32
C ALA A 118 -0.78 -4.72 -22.06
N GLU A 119 -0.45 -4.08 -23.18
CA GLU A 119 0.76 -4.35 -23.96
C GLU A 119 2.03 -4.10 -23.13
N TYR A 120 2.03 -3.04 -22.33
CA TYR A 120 3.14 -2.71 -21.46
C TYR A 120 3.35 -3.75 -20.34
N ILE A 121 2.27 -4.25 -19.73
CA ILE A 121 2.35 -5.32 -18.74
C ILE A 121 2.98 -6.56 -19.36
N ASP A 122 2.54 -6.99 -20.54
CA ASP A 122 3.10 -8.15 -21.23
C ASP A 122 4.57 -7.93 -21.63
N HIS A 123 4.91 -6.71 -22.05
CA HIS A 123 6.27 -6.31 -22.37
C HIS A 123 7.22 -6.46 -21.16
N ILE A 124 6.82 -5.95 -19.99
CA ILE A 124 7.61 -6.00 -18.75
C ILE A 124 7.63 -7.41 -18.14
N ASP A 125 6.53 -8.16 -18.24
CA ASP A 125 6.47 -9.54 -17.76
C ASP A 125 7.56 -10.38 -18.47
N ASN A 126 7.68 -10.27 -19.79
CA ASN A 126 8.71 -10.99 -20.55
C ASN A 126 10.14 -10.53 -20.22
N LYS A 127 10.37 -9.22 -20.08
CA LYS A 127 11.71 -8.68 -19.78
C LYS A 127 12.23 -9.06 -18.39
N SER A 128 11.34 -9.19 -17.40
CA SER A 128 11.69 -9.46 -16.00
C SER A 128 12.10 -10.91 -15.72
N ASP A 129 12.06 -11.81 -16.71
CA ASP A 129 12.54 -13.19 -16.52
C ASP A 129 14.06 -13.31 -16.55
N PHE A 130 14.76 -12.34 -17.13
CA PHE A 130 16.21 -12.36 -17.27
C PHE A 130 16.90 -11.69 -16.08
N VAL A 131 18.09 -12.19 -15.72
CA VAL A 131 18.94 -11.56 -14.72
C VAL A 131 19.51 -10.28 -15.30
N THR A 132 19.40 -9.19 -14.56
CA THR A 132 19.98 -7.89 -14.93
C THR A 132 21.20 -7.60 -14.06
N GLU A 133 22.29 -7.19 -14.68
CA GLU A 133 23.46 -6.64 -13.96
C GLU A 133 23.11 -5.25 -13.45
N ILE A 134 23.33 -5.01 -12.15
CA ILE A 134 22.95 -3.75 -11.46
C ILE A 134 24.17 -3.04 -10.89
N GLU A 135 25.38 -3.56 -11.14
CA GLU A 135 26.66 -3.11 -10.60
C GLU A 135 26.88 -1.61 -10.84
N PHE A 136 26.59 -1.15 -12.07
CA PHE A 136 26.82 0.23 -12.48
C PHE A 136 25.79 1.22 -11.93
N CYS A 137 24.71 0.74 -11.29
CA CYS A 137 23.67 1.59 -10.68
C CYS A 137 24.06 2.09 -9.28
N PHE A 138 25.23 1.71 -8.75
CA PHE A 138 25.64 2.05 -7.38
C PHE A 138 27.07 2.60 -7.36
N GLU A 139 27.31 3.54 -6.45
CA GLU A 139 28.64 4.13 -6.26
C GLU A 139 29.60 3.19 -5.50
N SER A 140 29.05 2.26 -4.72
CA SER A 140 29.85 1.33 -3.92
C SER A 140 29.22 -0.06 -3.78
N ALA A 141 30.07 -1.06 -3.55
CA ALA A 141 29.63 -2.42 -3.27
C ALA A 141 28.78 -2.53 -2.00
N ALA A 142 29.03 -1.68 -1.00
CA ALA A 142 28.28 -1.64 0.25
C ALA A 142 26.85 -1.11 0.03
N GLN A 143 26.69 -0.04 -0.75
CA GLN A 143 25.38 0.50 -1.13
C GLN A 143 24.58 -0.54 -1.92
N ARG A 144 25.21 -1.18 -2.92
CA ARG A 144 24.61 -2.27 -3.71
C ARG A 144 24.11 -3.41 -2.82
N GLU A 145 24.94 -3.88 -1.89
CA GLU A 145 24.57 -5.03 -1.05
C GLU A 145 23.46 -4.66 -0.05
N SER A 146 23.49 -3.45 0.51
CA SER A 146 22.41 -2.91 1.33
C SER A 146 21.08 -2.87 0.56
N TRP A 147 21.10 -2.37 -0.68
CA TRP A 147 19.92 -2.32 -1.54
C TRP A 147 19.42 -3.72 -1.89
N LYS A 148 20.28 -4.64 -2.32
CA LYS A 148 19.90 -6.03 -2.62
C LYS A 148 19.27 -6.73 -1.43
N ASN A 149 19.80 -6.51 -0.22
CA ASN A 149 19.24 -7.06 1.01
C ASN A 149 17.85 -6.47 1.28
N LYS A 150 17.68 -5.15 1.18
CA LYS A 150 16.35 -4.51 1.27
C LYS A 150 15.39 -5.11 0.26
N THR A 151 15.76 -5.16 -1.02
CA THR A 151 14.96 -5.69 -2.11
C THR A 151 14.53 -7.13 -1.83
N ARG A 152 15.46 -8.00 -1.42
CA ARG A 152 15.13 -9.38 -1.10
C ARG A 152 14.08 -9.49 0.01
N ILE A 153 14.20 -8.67 1.05
CA ILE A 153 13.23 -8.71 2.14
C ILE A 153 11.86 -8.19 1.68
N VAL A 154 11.82 -7.05 0.94
CA VAL A 154 10.56 -6.55 0.36
C VAL A 154 9.90 -7.56 -0.55
N MET A 155 10.65 -8.17 -1.47
CA MET A 155 10.08 -9.15 -2.39
C MET A 155 9.60 -10.43 -1.70
N THR A 156 10.27 -10.84 -0.62
CA THR A 156 9.78 -11.96 0.22
C THR A 156 8.43 -11.60 0.83
N GLU A 157 8.29 -10.40 1.37
CA GLU A 157 7.03 -9.91 1.95
C GLU A 157 5.91 -9.80 0.90
N MET A 158 6.22 -9.32 -0.31
CA MET A 158 5.27 -9.29 -1.43
C MET A 158 4.82 -10.68 -1.88
N VAL A 159 5.72 -11.68 -1.83
CA VAL A 159 5.34 -13.08 -2.09
C VAL A 159 4.37 -13.57 -1.02
N GLU A 160 4.63 -13.33 0.27
CA GLU A 160 3.71 -13.74 1.32
C GLU A 160 2.35 -13.03 1.22
N PHE A 161 2.35 -11.75 0.85
CA PHE A 161 1.11 -11.01 0.59
C PHE A 161 0.31 -11.63 -0.57
N LEU A 162 0.96 -11.96 -1.69
CA LEU A 162 0.32 -12.65 -2.82
C LEU A 162 -0.25 -14.01 -2.41
N ILE A 163 0.48 -14.80 -1.63
CA ILE A 163 0.01 -16.11 -1.16
C ILE A 163 -1.22 -15.93 -0.24
N TRP A 164 -1.23 -14.91 0.60
CA TRP A 164 -2.40 -14.59 1.42
C TRP A 164 -3.61 -14.15 0.57
N ILE A 165 -3.40 -13.33 -0.46
CA ILE A 165 -4.44 -12.97 -1.45
C ILE A 165 -5.00 -14.23 -2.12
N LEU A 166 -4.13 -15.15 -2.56
CA LEU A 166 -4.54 -16.40 -3.18
C LEU A 166 -5.44 -17.24 -2.25
N LYS A 167 -5.14 -17.30 -0.95
CA LYS A 167 -5.99 -17.98 0.04
C LYS A 167 -7.37 -17.34 0.12
N LYS A 168 -7.46 -16.01 0.10
CA LYS A 168 -8.74 -15.27 0.10
C LYS A 168 -9.53 -15.49 -1.19
N LEU A 169 -8.89 -15.41 -2.35
CA LEU A 169 -9.54 -15.65 -3.65
C LEU A 169 -10.10 -17.07 -3.77
N ARG A 170 -9.43 -18.08 -3.19
CA ARG A 170 -9.95 -19.46 -3.15
C ARG A 170 -11.23 -19.60 -2.32
N GLN A 171 -11.42 -18.76 -1.30
CA GLN A 171 -12.67 -18.72 -0.53
C GLN A 171 -13.81 -18.04 -1.32
N GLN A 172 -13.48 -17.31 -2.39
CA GLN A 172 -14.41 -16.55 -3.22
C GLN A 172 -14.16 -16.82 -4.71
N PRO A 173 -14.40 -18.05 -5.22
CA PRO A 173 -13.96 -18.47 -6.56
C PRO A 173 -14.59 -17.69 -7.72
N LYS A 174 -15.71 -16.98 -7.48
CA LYS A 174 -16.35 -16.11 -8.46
C LYS A 174 -15.76 -14.70 -8.50
N ALA A 175 -14.96 -14.31 -7.51
CA ALA A 175 -14.44 -12.96 -7.41
C ALA A 175 -13.36 -12.69 -8.46
N MET A 176 -13.38 -11.47 -9.01
CA MET A 176 -12.44 -11.00 -10.02
C MET A 176 -11.33 -10.19 -9.35
N PRO A 177 -10.04 -10.62 -9.42
CA PRO A 177 -8.95 -9.84 -8.85
C PRO A 177 -8.81 -8.50 -9.57
N VAL A 178 -8.82 -7.40 -8.83
CA VAL A 178 -8.65 -6.03 -9.36
C VAL A 178 -7.47 -5.36 -8.64
N PRO A 179 -6.22 -5.58 -9.09
CA PRO A 179 -5.05 -4.89 -8.54
C PRO A 179 -5.06 -3.39 -8.90
N LEU A 180 -4.90 -2.52 -7.90
CA LEU A 180 -4.73 -1.09 -8.10
C LEU A 180 -3.26 -0.76 -8.39
N LEU A 181 -2.95 -0.59 -9.68
CA LEU A 181 -1.60 -0.73 -10.25
C LEU A 181 -0.53 0.28 -9.86
N ARG A 182 -0.83 1.27 -9.01
CA ARG A 182 0.23 2.14 -8.49
C ARG A 182 1.22 1.33 -7.65
N ASP A 183 0.69 0.60 -6.68
CA ASP A 183 1.49 0.00 -5.61
C ASP A 183 1.30 -1.53 -5.53
N THR A 184 0.57 -2.11 -6.50
CA THR A 184 0.31 -3.56 -6.56
C THR A 184 0.72 -4.16 -7.91
N PHE A 185 1.62 -3.52 -8.65
CA PHE A 185 2.09 -4.02 -9.95
C PHE A 185 2.78 -5.38 -9.81
N VAL A 186 3.62 -5.55 -8.79
CA VAL A 186 4.25 -6.84 -8.47
C VAL A 186 3.20 -7.94 -8.19
N ILE A 187 2.10 -7.57 -7.52
CA ILE A 187 1.00 -8.51 -7.23
C ILE A 187 0.27 -8.93 -8.51
N LEU A 188 0.01 -7.99 -9.44
CA LEU A 188 -0.55 -8.30 -10.75
C LEU A 188 0.31 -9.36 -11.48
N LEU A 189 1.62 -9.13 -11.58
CA LEU A 189 2.54 -10.07 -12.25
C LEU A 189 2.56 -11.42 -11.53
N GLY A 190 2.49 -11.41 -10.19
CA GLY A 190 2.35 -12.61 -9.39
C GLY A 190 1.11 -13.44 -9.73
N LEU A 191 -0.06 -12.80 -9.85
CA LEU A 191 -1.31 -13.47 -10.23
C LEU A 191 -1.21 -14.11 -11.62
N LYS A 192 -0.64 -13.41 -12.61
CA LYS A 192 -0.38 -13.97 -13.95
C LYS A 192 0.57 -15.16 -13.89
N LEU A 193 1.65 -15.08 -13.10
CA LEU A 193 2.60 -16.18 -12.93
C LEU A 193 1.94 -17.41 -12.28
N LEU A 194 1.03 -17.22 -11.32
CA LEU A 194 0.25 -18.31 -10.73
C LEU A 194 -0.59 -19.05 -11.79
N GLN A 195 -1.28 -18.31 -12.66
CA GLN A 195 -2.07 -18.89 -13.76
C GLN A 195 -1.18 -19.68 -14.73
N GLN A 196 -0.01 -19.14 -15.09
CA GLN A 196 0.97 -19.84 -15.94
C GLN A 196 1.47 -21.15 -15.32
N HIS A 197 1.48 -21.26 -13.98
CA HIS A 197 1.80 -22.49 -13.24
C HIS A 197 0.58 -23.38 -12.96
N GLY A 198 -0.54 -23.15 -13.64
CA GLY A 198 -1.75 -23.97 -13.53
C GLY A 198 -2.54 -23.76 -12.23
N ILE A 199 -2.23 -22.73 -11.44
CA ILE A 199 -2.99 -22.43 -10.22
C ILE A 199 -4.25 -21.66 -10.63
N SER A 200 -5.42 -22.21 -10.28
CA SER A 200 -6.71 -21.61 -10.62
C SER A 200 -6.91 -20.27 -9.91
N VAL A 201 -6.78 -19.20 -10.68
CA VAL A 201 -7.08 -17.80 -10.34
C VAL A 201 -7.74 -17.18 -11.58
N ARG A 202 -8.78 -16.38 -11.41
CA ARG A 202 -9.40 -15.66 -12.54
C ARG A 202 -8.44 -14.59 -13.07
N GLU A 203 -8.56 -14.27 -14.36
CA GLU A 203 -7.72 -13.28 -15.02
C GLU A 203 -7.78 -11.93 -14.26
N PRO A 204 -6.65 -11.40 -13.77
CA PRO A 204 -6.65 -10.14 -13.04
C PRO A 204 -7.04 -8.99 -13.98
N ARG A 205 -7.87 -8.07 -13.47
CA ARG A 205 -8.36 -6.89 -14.17
C ARG A 205 -7.71 -5.64 -13.55
N PRO A 206 -6.48 -5.29 -13.95
CA PRO A 206 -5.77 -4.18 -13.33
C PRO A 206 -6.49 -2.85 -13.57
N LEU A 207 -6.41 -1.98 -12.57
CA LEU A 207 -6.96 -0.66 -12.65
C LEU A 207 -5.92 0.36 -12.18
N LEU A 208 -5.68 1.39 -12.99
CA LEU A 208 -4.72 2.45 -12.70
C LEU A 208 -5.47 3.72 -12.25
N ILE A 209 -5.88 3.76 -10.99
CA ILE A 209 -6.42 4.95 -10.31
C ILE A 209 -5.48 5.31 -9.16
N SER A 210 -5.17 6.59 -9.05
CA SER A 210 -4.28 7.14 -8.02
C SER A 210 -4.56 8.63 -7.83
N ARG A 211 -3.83 9.28 -6.92
CA ARG A 211 -3.82 10.75 -6.84
C ARG A 211 -3.49 11.41 -8.19
N LYS A 212 -2.59 10.81 -9.00
CA LYS A 212 -2.27 11.31 -10.35
C LYS A 212 -3.46 11.19 -11.32
N PHE A 213 -4.31 10.17 -11.17
CA PHE A 213 -5.54 10.06 -11.95
C PHE A 213 -6.47 11.26 -11.69
N LEU A 214 -6.52 11.76 -10.44
CA LEU A 214 -7.32 12.92 -10.08
C LEU A 214 -6.88 14.21 -10.78
N ASN A 215 -5.62 14.32 -11.20
CA ASN A 215 -5.12 15.49 -11.94
C ASN A 215 -5.81 15.70 -13.30
N ASN A 216 -6.53 14.69 -13.81
CA ASN A 216 -7.33 14.80 -15.04
C ASN A 216 -8.69 15.48 -14.83
N PHE A 217 -9.04 15.81 -13.58
CA PHE A 217 -10.32 16.42 -13.24
C PHE A 217 -10.11 17.83 -12.66
N PRO A 218 -10.99 18.80 -13.00
CA PRO A 218 -10.96 20.11 -12.36
C PRO A 218 -11.11 19.98 -10.84
N ASN A 219 -10.16 20.56 -10.09
CA ASN A 219 -10.05 20.44 -8.63
C ASN A 219 -9.88 18.99 -8.12
N GLY A 220 -9.09 18.16 -8.81
CA GLY A 220 -8.81 16.79 -8.39
C GLY A 220 -8.32 16.65 -6.94
N GLU A 221 -7.59 17.65 -6.43
CA GLU A 221 -7.17 17.72 -5.04
C GLU A 221 -8.36 17.76 -4.06
N LYS A 222 -9.43 18.49 -4.40
CA LYS A 222 -10.65 18.56 -3.57
C LYS A 222 -11.42 17.24 -3.54
N ILE A 223 -11.33 16.45 -4.61
CA ILE A 223 -11.93 15.11 -4.65
C ILE A 223 -11.21 14.18 -3.67
N TYR A 224 -9.87 14.23 -3.65
CA TYR A 224 -9.10 13.45 -2.68
C TYR A 224 -9.39 13.89 -1.25
N ASP A 225 -9.42 15.20 -1.00
CA ASP A 225 -9.75 15.74 0.32
C ASP A 225 -11.17 15.34 0.77
N ALA A 226 -12.14 15.33 -0.14
CA ALA A 226 -13.49 14.85 0.15
C ALA A 226 -13.50 13.36 0.55
N LEU A 227 -12.87 12.49 -0.25
CA LEU A 227 -12.85 11.04 0.02
C LEU A 227 -12.11 10.71 1.32
N ASN A 228 -10.97 11.37 1.56
CA ASN A 228 -10.10 11.07 2.67
C ASN A 228 -10.49 11.86 3.93
N SER A 229 -10.43 13.18 3.87
CA SER A 229 -10.59 14.03 5.06
C SER A 229 -12.05 14.16 5.50
N ASP A 230 -12.95 14.54 4.58
CA ASP A 230 -14.35 14.81 4.94
C ASP A 230 -15.11 13.50 5.24
N ILE A 231 -15.00 12.52 4.34
CA ILE A 231 -15.76 11.28 4.43
C ILE A 231 -15.09 10.29 5.37
N PHE A 232 -13.90 9.79 5.03
CA PHE A 232 -13.26 8.71 5.79
C PHE A 232 -12.97 9.13 7.23
N TYR A 233 -12.24 10.24 7.44
CA TYR A 233 -11.97 10.73 8.79
C TYR A 233 -13.19 11.30 9.49
N GLY A 234 -14.19 11.82 8.76
CA GLY A 234 -15.48 12.19 9.35
C GLY A 234 -16.20 11.00 9.98
N ILE A 235 -16.19 9.83 9.33
CA ILE A 235 -16.81 8.60 9.87
C ILE A 235 -16.09 8.15 11.13
N LEU A 236 -14.75 8.18 11.11
CA LEU A 236 -13.93 7.80 12.27
C LEU A 236 -14.13 8.77 13.44
N TYR A 237 -14.20 10.08 13.16
CA TYR A 237 -14.44 11.10 14.18
C TYR A 237 -15.81 10.94 14.85
N ASP A 238 -16.84 10.57 14.09
CA ASP A 238 -18.19 10.32 14.61
C ASP A 238 -18.32 8.99 15.38
N GLY A 239 -17.30 8.12 15.34
CA GLY A 239 -17.31 6.81 16.01
C GLY A 239 -18.31 5.81 15.42
N LYS A 240 -18.67 5.98 14.14
CA LYS A 240 -19.73 5.22 13.47
C LYS A 240 -19.29 3.92 12.79
N ALA A 241 -17.99 3.59 12.82
CA ALA A 241 -17.47 2.40 12.16
C ALA A 241 -16.54 1.60 13.08
N ARG A 242 -17.02 0.43 13.53
CA ARG A 242 -16.28 -0.51 14.39
C ARG A 242 -15.65 -1.64 13.57
N ASP A 243 -16.25 -1.95 12.43
CA ASP A 243 -15.77 -2.95 11.48
C ASP A 243 -15.84 -2.44 10.04
N VAL A 244 -15.29 -3.24 9.11
CA VAL A 244 -15.25 -2.90 7.68
C VAL A 244 -16.63 -2.79 7.04
N THR A 245 -17.63 -3.51 7.54
CA THR A 245 -18.99 -3.50 7.00
C THR A 245 -19.68 -2.17 7.33
N GLU A 246 -19.61 -1.76 8.60
CA GLU A 246 -20.11 -0.46 9.04
C GLU A 246 -19.38 0.68 8.33
N LEU A 247 -18.05 0.61 8.20
CA LEU A 247 -17.27 1.62 7.48
C LEU A 247 -17.72 1.74 6.03
N ARG A 248 -17.86 0.62 5.31
CA ARG A 248 -18.31 0.61 3.91
C ARG A 248 -19.69 1.25 3.78
N HIS A 249 -20.62 0.88 4.66
CA HIS A 249 -21.98 1.41 4.64
C HIS A 249 -21.99 2.93 4.80
N GLU A 250 -21.33 3.46 5.84
CA GLU A 250 -21.23 4.90 6.09
C GLU A 250 -20.48 5.63 4.97
N PHE A 251 -19.41 5.04 4.45
CA PHE A 251 -18.65 5.63 3.35
C PHE A 251 -19.50 5.78 2.09
N ILE A 252 -20.24 4.73 1.72
CA ILE A 252 -21.16 4.77 0.56
C ILE A 252 -22.20 5.86 0.72
N GLN A 253 -22.85 5.95 1.89
CA GLN A 253 -23.88 6.95 2.13
C GLN A 253 -23.33 8.37 1.98
N ARG A 254 -22.19 8.67 2.59
CA ARG A 254 -21.59 10.01 2.53
C ARG A 254 -21.05 10.34 1.15
N ALA A 255 -20.37 9.40 0.50
CA ALA A 255 -19.75 9.61 -0.82
C ALA A 255 -20.78 9.92 -1.91
N ARG A 256 -21.95 9.27 -1.90
CA ARG A 256 -23.00 9.47 -2.91
C ARG A 256 -23.57 10.89 -2.94
N SER A 257 -23.55 11.59 -1.81
CA SER A 257 -24.11 12.94 -1.67
C SER A 257 -23.06 14.03 -1.46
N HIS A 258 -21.76 13.70 -1.48
CA HIS A 258 -20.73 14.66 -1.10
C HIS A 258 -20.49 15.70 -2.22
N PRO A 259 -20.63 17.00 -1.94
CA PRO A 259 -20.52 18.04 -2.96
C PRO A 259 -19.10 18.17 -3.54
N GLY A 260 -18.07 17.72 -2.80
CA GLY A 260 -16.69 17.68 -3.26
C GLY A 260 -16.39 16.58 -4.30
N ILE A 261 -17.32 15.66 -4.54
CA ILE A 261 -17.18 14.58 -5.52
C ILE A 261 -17.92 14.99 -6.79
N SER A 262 -17.17 15.37 -7.82
CA SER A 262 -17.75 15.92 -9.05
C SER A 262 -18.38 14.85 -9.94
N ALA A 263 -19.52 15.15 -10.57
CA ALA A 263 -20.18 14.21 -11.49
C ALA A 263 -19.27 13.68 -12.63
N PRO A 264 -18.35 14.48 -13.23
CA PRO A 264 -17.38 13.96 -14.20
C PRO A 264 -16.47 12.86 -13.64
N PHE A 265 -16.01 12.99 -12.38
CA PHE A 265 -15.19 11.97 -11.73
C PHE A 265 -15.99 10.69 -11.45
N ILE A 266 -17.25 10.83 -11.03
CA ILE A 266 -18.16 9.68 -10.85
C ILE A 266 -18.34 8.93 -12.16
N GLN A 267 -18.64 9.65 -13.24
CA GLN A 267 -18.86 9.06 -14.55
C GLN A 267 -17.59 8.38 -15.08
N ALA A 268 -16.43 9.06 -15.01
CA ALA A 268 -15.17 8.47 -15.44
C ALA A 268 -14.78 7.22 -14.65
N SER A 269 -15.04 7.20 -13.33
CA SER A 269 -14.82 6.01 -12.50
C SER A 269 -15.74 4.85 -12.90
N ARG A 270 -17.01 5.13 -13.19
CA ARG A 270 -17.97 4.13 -13.69
C ARG A 270 -17.58 3.59 -15.06
N ASP A 271 -17.21 4.47 -15.98
CA ASP A 271 -16.78 4.08 -17.33
C ASP A 271 -15.52 3.21 -17.28
N TYR A 272 -14.58 3.53 -16.38
CA TYR A 272 -13.38 2.72 -16.19
C TYR A 272 -13.72 1.34 -15.62
N LEU A 273 -14.58 1.26 -14.59
CA LEU A 273 -15.06 -0.02 -14.05
C LEU A 273 -15.82 -0.84 -15.08
N ALA A 274 -16.69 -0.22 -15.87
CA ALA A 274 -17.48 -0.89 -16.91
C ALA A 274 -16.58 -1.52 -17.98
N LYS A 275 -15.48 -0.85 -18.37
CA LYS A 275 -14.49 -1.38 -19.33
C LYS A 275 -13.80 -2.65 -18.84
N LEU A 276 -13.65 -2.84 -17.53
CA LEU A 276 -13.06 -4.08 -17.00
C LEU A 276 -13.91 -5.32 -17.32
N SER A 277 -15.19 -5.13 -17.70
CA SER A 277 -16.12 -6.18 -18.12
C SER A 277 -16.12 -7.36 -17.13
N LEU A 278 -16.27 -7.03 -15.84
CA LEU A 278 -16.18 -8.01 -14.76
C LEU A 278 -17.34 -9.01 -14.86
N ASP A 279 -16.99 -10.29 -14.90
CA ASP A 279 -17.91 -11.44 -14.91
C ASP A 279 -18.03 -12.07 -13.50
N GLY A 280 -17.96 -11.23 -12.48
CA GLY A 280 -18.03 -11.57 -11.06
C GLY A 280 -17.82 -10.36 -10.15
N PRO A 281 -18.03 -10.50 -8.82
CA PRO A 281 -17.77 -9.43 -7.86
C PRO A 281 -16.29 -8.99 -7.91
N PRO A 282 -15.97 -7.69 -7.89
CA PRO A 282 -14.59 -7.22 -7.80
C PRO A 282 -13.98 -7.60 -6.45
N PHE A 283 -12.73 -8.05 -6.48
CA PHE A 283 -11.86 -8.25 -5.33
C PHE A 283 -10.70 -7.28 -5.45
N ILE A 284 -10.87 -6.09 -4.87
CA ILE A 284 -9.94 -4.96 -5.03
C ILE A 284 -8.71 -5.20 -4.16
N ILE A 285 -7.53 -5.12 -4.77
CA ILE A 285 -6.25 -5.33 -4.08
C ILE A 285 -5.49 -4.01 -4.09
N GLU A 286 -5.14 -3.51 -2.91
CA GLU A 286 -4.40 -2.25 -2.75
C GLU A 286 -3.32 -2.36 -1.66
N SER A 287 -2.29 -1.53 -1.71
CA SER A 287 -1.34 -1.37 -0.59
C SER A 287 -1.77 -0.27 0.39
N GLY A 288 -2.44 0.76 -0.15
CA GLY A 288 -2.75 2.03 0.48
C GLY A 288 -3.38 1.93 1.86
N MET A 289 -2.80 2.71 2.78
CA MET A 289 -3.10 2.69 4.21
C MET A 289 -4.57 2.93 4.61
N HIS A 290 -5.35 3.70 3.85
CA HIS A 290 -6.75 3.99 4.18
C HIS A 290 -7.76 3.18 3.37
N GLY A 291 -7.37 2.65 2.21
CA GLY A 291 -8.28 1.98 1.27
C GLY A 291 -9.38 2.89 0.72
N THR A 292 -9.16 4.21 0.61
CA THR A 292 -10.18 5.17 0.15
C THR A 292 -10.60 4.96 -1.29
N PHE A 293 -9.67 4.58 -2.19
CA PHE A 293 -10.03 4.22 -3.57
C PHE A 293 -10.81 2.90 -3.67
N PRO A 294 -10.42 1.81 -3.00
CA PRO A 294 -11.24 0.61 -2.88
C PRO A 294 -12.65 0.91 -2.36
N LEU A 295 -12.76 1.67 -1.26
CA LEU A 295 -14.06 2.08 -0.72
C LEU A 295 -14.86 2.88 -1.76
N TRP A 296 -14.23 3.84 -2.44
CA TRP A 296 -14.83 4.61 -3.52
C TRP A 296 -15.36 3.73 -4.65
N LEU A 297 -14.54 2.82 -5.18
CA LEU A 297 -14.90 1.94 -6.28
C LEU A 297 -16.06 1.01 -5.90
N LEU A 298 -16.07 0.49 -4.67
CA LEU A 298 -17.17 -0.34 -4.17
C LEU A 298 -18.49 0.44 -4.05
N THR A 299 -18.46 1.78 -3.90
CA THR A 299 -19.69 2.60 -3.94
C THR A 299 -20.37 2.59 -5.32
N LEU A 300 -19.62 2.25 -6.37
CA LEU A 300 -20.05 2.26 -7.77
C LEU A 300 -20.51 0.89 -8.27
N THR A 301 -20.31 -0.19 -7.51
CA THR A 301 -20.58 -1.59 -7.93
C THR A 301 -21.81 -2.20 -7.24
N ASP A 302 -22.83 -1.39 -6.94
CA ASP A 302 -24.01 -1.79 -6.17
C ASP A 302 -23.69 -2.51 -4.84
N ASN A 303 -22.51 -2.19 -4.26
CA ASN A 303 -21.96 -2.83 -3.05
C ASN A 303 -21.67 -4.33 -3.19
N VAL A 304 -21.53 -4.83 -4.41
CA VAL A 304 -21.07 -6.18 -4.71
C VAL A 304 -19.54 -6.14 -4.84
N GLY A 305 -18.83 -6.88 -4.00
CA GLY A 305 -17.37 -6.96 -4.02
C GLY A 305 -16.71 -7.03 -2.64
N ASP A 306 -15.40 -7.23 -2.66
CA ASP A 306 -14.55 -7.22 -1.48
C ASP A 306 -13.26 -6.43 -1.76
N MET A 307 -12.51 -6.12 -0.72
CA MET A 307 -11.22 -5.46 -0.83
C MET A 307 -10.23 -6.06 0.15
N VAL A 308 -8.95 -6.01 -0.21
CA VAL A 308 -7.85 -6.34 0.67
C VAL A 308 -6.72 -5.35 0.56
N LEU A 309 -6.04 -5.15 1.69
CA LEU A 309 -4.95 -4.21 1.86
C LEU A 309 -3.68 -4.95 2.30
N TYR A 310 -2.52 -4.49 1.85
CA TYR A 310 -1.24 -4.96 2.39
C TYR A 310 -1.14 -4.63 3.90
N SER A 311 -1.34 -3.36 4.24
CA SER A 311 -1.26 -2.85 5.61
C SER A 311 -2.23 -1.67 5.79
N THR A 312 -2.32 -1.12 6.99
CA THR A 312 -3.15 0.05 7.28
C THR A 312 -2.55 0.88 8.42
N VAL A 313 -3.14 2.05 8.66
CA VAL A 313 -2.80 2.90 9.81
C VAL A 313 -3.17 2.26 11.14
N PRO A 314 -2.45 2.58 12.22
CA PRO A 314 -2.66 1.92 13.52
C PRO A 314 -4.09 2.01 14.06
N TRP A 315 -4.79 3.13 13.86
CA TRP A 315 -6.16 3.29 14.33
C TRP A 315 -7.20 2.49 13.53
N MET A 316 -6.80 1.83 12.44
CA MET A 316 -7.67 0.99 11.61
C MET A 316 -7.41 -0.51 11.79
N TYR A 317 -6.39 -0.92 12.56
CA TYR A 317 -6.05 -2.35 12.72
C TYR A 317 -7.23 -3.21 13.19
N SER A 318 -8.07 -2.70 14.11
CA SER A 318 -9.27 -3.43 14.55
C SER A 318 -10.32 -3.50 13.46
N THR A 319 -10.61 -2.37 12.81
CA THR A 319 -11.66 -2.23 11.81
C THR A 319 -11.37 -3.04 10.55
N TYR A 320 -10.09 -3.11 10.15
CA TYR A 320 -9.62 -3.77 8.94
C TYR A 320 -9.01 -5.15 9.16
N ARG A 321 -9.13 -5.72 10.36
CA ARG A 321 -8.47 -6.99 10.75
C ARG A 321 -8.66 -8.15 9.76
N ASP A 322 -9.80 -8.21 9.08
CA ASP A 322 -10.15 -9.33 8.19
C ASP A 322 -9.73 -9.11 6.74
N ILE A 323 -9.36 -7.87 6.40
CA ILE A 323 -9.01 -7.44 5.04
C ILE A 323 -7.56 -6.94 4.91
N VAL A 324 -6.85 -6.77 6.02
CA VAL A 324 -5.43 -6.41 6.03
C VAL A 324 -4.59 -7.66 6.18
N PHE A 325 -3.55 -7.79 5.37
CA PHE A 325 -2.60 -8.89 5.46
C PHE A 325 -1.85 -8.87 6.80
N ARG A 326 -1.28 -7.72 7.20
CA ARG A 326 -0.53 -7.59 8.46
C ARG A 326 -0.64 -6.20 9.09
N ASN A 327 -0.59 -6.17 10.42
CA ASN A 327 -0.46 -4.94 11.22
C ASN A 327 1.00 -4.44 11.24
N ASN A 328 1.56 -4.12 10.08
CA ASN A 328 2.94 -3.68 9.94
C ASN A 328 3.00 -2.40 9.09
N TYR A 329 2.68 -1.26 9.71
CA TYR A 329 2.72 0.03 9.01
C TYR A 329 4.15 0.40 8.62
N ASN A 330 5.16 -0.02 9.41
CA ASN A 330 6.56 0.37 9.20
C ASN A 330 7.09 0.09 7.80
N TYR A 331 6.58 -0.98 7.19
CA TYR A 331 7.04 -1.47 5.92
C TYR A 331 6.18 -1.02 4.74
N LEU A 332 5.03 -0.39 5.00
CA LEU A 332 4.09 0.00 3.95
C LEU A 332 4.80 0.85 2.89
N ARG A 333 5.45 1.93 3.30
CA ARG A 333 6.17 2.80 2.38
C ARG A 333 7.23 2.05 1.57
N ASP A 334 7.98 1.16 2.20
CA ASP A 334 9.01 0.40 1.48
C ASP A 334 8.44 -0.56 0.42
N THR A 335 7.18 -0.97 0.56
CA THR A 335 6.48 -1.78 -0.46
C THR A 335 5.87 -0.92 -1.56
N GLU A 336 5.45 0.30 -1.24
CA GLU A 336 4.89 1.26 -2.19
C GLU A 336 6.00 1.91 -3.03
N THR A 337 7.15 2.19 -2.43
CA THR A 337 8.25 2.93 -3.07
C THR A 337 9.38 2.03 -3.59
N ILE A 338 9.09 0.77 -3.92
CA ILE A 338 10.03 -0.03 -4.72
C ILE A 338 10.17 0.60 -6.11
N VAL A 339 11.30 0.38 -6.77
CA VAL A 339 11.60 1.02 -8.05
C VAL A 339 10.57 0.65 -9.12
N ALA A 340 10.13 -0.61 -9.14
CA ALA A 340 9.13 -1.11 -10.07
C ALA A 340 7.73 -0.48 -9.89
N HIS A 341 7.39 0.04 -8.72
CA HIS A 341 6.10 0.68 -8.45
C HIS A 341 6.16 2.19 -8.69
N GLU A 342 7.16 2.87 -8.14
CA GLU A 342 7.19 4.33 -8.13
C GLU A 342 7.79 4.93 -9.42
N TYR A 343 8.76 4.25 -10.03
CA TYR A 343 9.63 4.86 -11.03
C TYR A 343 9.65 4.17 -12.39
N LEU A 344 9.19 2.92 -12.51
CA LEU A 344 9.25 2.18 -13.78
C LEU A 344 8.34 2.79 -14.86
N PHE A 345 7.09 3.08 -14.50
CA PHE A 345 6.12 3.68 -15.42
C PHE A 345 5.13 4.59 -14.69
N GLN A 346 4.47 5.47 -15.41
CA GLN A 346 3.38 6.26 -14.87
C GLN A 346 2.19 6.38 -15.81
N PHE A 347 1.02 6.68 -15.24
CA PHE A 347 -0.16 7.06 -16.00
C PHE A 347 0.16 8.24 -16.94
N HIS A 348 -0.23 8.12 -18.21
CA HIS A 348 -0.05 9.17 -19.20
C HIS A 348 -1.39 9.80 -19.61
N ALA A 349 -2.32 8.99 -20.12
CA ALA A 349 -3.60 9.46 -20.64
C ALA A 349 -4.63 8.33 -20.73
N ILE A 350 -5.88 8.70 -20.98
CA ILE A 350 -6.91 7.78 -21.49
C ILE A 350 -7.28 8.27 -22.88
N SER A 351 -7.14 7.42 -23.90
CA SER A 351 -7.50 7.71 -25.30
C SER A 351 -8.25 6.53 -25.89
N ASP A 352 -9.36 6.79 -26.59
CA ASP A 352 -10.16 5.76 -27.29
C ASP A 352 -10.51 4.55 -26.42
N GLY A 353 -10.82 4.81 -25.16
CA GLY A 353 -11.16 3.76 -24.21
C GLY A 353 -9.98 3.10 -23.52
N LYS A 354 -8.75 3.27 -24.04
CA LYS A 354 -7.51 2.62 -23.58
C LYS A 354 -6.77 3.47 -22.55
N VAL A 355 -6.07 2.80 -21.64
CA VAL A 355 -5.21 3.42 -20.63
C VAL A 355 -3.80 3.41 -21.16
N LEU A 356 -3.20 4.59 -21.26
CA LEU A 356 -1.83 4.77 -21.74
C LEU A 356 -0.90 5.05 -20.56
N VAL A 357 0.26 4.41 -20.59
CA VAL A 357 1.34 4.62 -19.62
C VAL A 357 2.60 5.06 -20.34
N LYS A 358 3.51 5.71 -19.60
CA LYS A 358 4.87 6.02 -20.08
C LYS A 358 5.89 5.30 -19.22
N GLU A 359 6.78 4.57 -19.86
CA GLU A 359 7.98 4.01 -19.21
C GLU A 359 8.97 5.14 -18.91
N THR A 360 9.80 4.95 -17.90
CA THR A 360 10.97 5.79 -17.64
C THR A 360 11.97 5.76 -18.79
N SER A 361 12.58 6.90 -19.09
CA SER A 361 13.75 7.01 -19.96
C SER A 361 15.08 6.82 -19.22
N ASP A 362 15.04 6.68 -17.88
CA ASP A 362 16.23 6.43 -17.06
C ASP A 362 16.58 4.93 -17.06
N GLU A 363 17.73 4.61 -17.67
CA GLU A 363 18.22 3.24 -17.79
C GLU A 363 18.47 2.57 -16.45
N SER A 364 18.99 3.30 -15.47
CA SER A 364 19.31 2.77 -14.15
C SER A 364 18.03 2.39 -13.42
N ILE A 365 17.00 3.23 -13.51
CA ILE A 365 15.66 2.93 -12.95
C ILE A 365 15.10 1.67 -13.59
N ARG A 366 15.13 1.59 -14.92
CA ARG A 366 14.58 0.44 -15.65
C ARG A 366 15.26 -0.86 -15.24
N ILE A 367 16.59 -0.84 -15.13
CA ILE A 367 17.39 -2.01 -14.76
C ILE A 367 17.16 -2.43 -13.31
N LEU A 368 17.09 -1.47 -12.37
CA LEU A 368 16.76 -1.76 -10.98
C LEU A 368 15.33 -2.32 -10.82
N ALA A 369 14.36 -1.76 -11.52
CA ALA A 369 12.98 -2.27 -11.52
C ALA A 369 12.90 -3.71 -12.07
N LEU A 370 13.55 -3.98 -13.22
CA LEU A 370 13.59 -5.33 -13.78
C LEU A 370 14.26 -6.34 -12.82
N TYR A 371 15.31 -5.91 -12.11
CA TYR A 371 15.93 -6.71 -11.07
C TYR A 371 14.96 -7.03 -9.92
N GLU A 372 14.22 -6.04 -9.41
CA GLU A 372 13.20 -6.26 -8.36
C GLU A 372 12.15 -7.29 -8.81
N LEU A 373 11.62 -7.14 -10.03
CA LEU A 373 10.64 -8.06 -10.60
C LEU A 373 11.22 -9.48 -10.78
N HIS A 374 12.47 -9.59 -11.25
CA HIS A 374 13.15 -10.87 -11.37
C HIS A 374 13.29 -11.58 -10.02
N ILE A 375 13.73 -10.85 -8.98
CA ILE A 375 13.86 -11.39 -7.62
C ILE A 375 12.51 -11.85 -7.08
N PHE A 376 11.45 -11.06 -7.26
CA PHE A 376 10.10 -11.45 -6.88
C PHE A 376 9.67 -12.76 -7.55
N LYS A 377 9.75 -12.84 -8.90
CA LYS A 377 9.37 -14.05 -9.65
C LYS A 377 10.18 -15.27 -9.21
N LYS A 378 11.49 -15.10 -8.98
CA LYS A 378 12.37 -16.17 -8.49
C LYS A 378 11.95 -16.68 -7.12
N LEU A 379 11.61 -15.79 -6.19
CA LEU A 379 11.13 -16.14 -4.85
C LEU A 379 9.77 -16.83 -4.93
N LEU A 380 8.85 -16.32 -5.75
CA LEU A 380 7.54 -16.92 -5.96
C LEU A 380 7.65 -18.33 -6.53
N ARG A 381 8.41 -18.54 -7.61
CA ARG A 381 8.65 -19.87 -8.20
C ARG A 381 9.16 -20.88 -7.17
N ARG A 382 10.10 -20.47 -6.30
CA ARG A 382 10.58 -21.32 -5.19
C ARG A 382 9.44 -21.68 -4.24
N LYS A 383 8.63 -20.71 -3.82
CA LYS A 383 7.47 -20.92 -2.95
C LYS A 383 6.46 -21.89 -3.61
N LEU A 384 6.19 -21.76 -4.91
CA LEU A 384 5.27 -22.64 -5.64
C LEU A 384 5.76 -24.09 -5.69
N THR A 385 7.06 -24.32 -5.87
CA THR A 385 7.64 -25.67 -5.83
C THR A 385 7.42 -26.36 -4.47
N HIS A 386 7.41 -25.60 -3.38
CA HIS A 386 7.07 -26.13 -2.05
C HIS A 386 5.57 -26.39 -1.91
N LEU A 387 4.72 -25.49 -2.39
CA LEU A 387 3.25 -25.63 -2.31
C LEU A 387 2.72 -26.83 -3.13
N GLY A 388 3.33 -27.13 -4.29
CA GLY A 388 2.97 -28.29 -5.10
C GLY A 388 3.29 -29.66 -4.46
N ARG A 389 4.04 -29.68 -3.36
CA ARG A 389 4.41 -30.90 -2.62
C ARG A 389 3.50 -31.22 -1.42
N GLY A 390 2.38 -30.52 -1.24
CA GLY A 390 1.32 -30.91 -0.30
C GLY A 390 1.28 -30.16 1.03
N GLU A 391 2.03 -29.08 1.23
CA GLU A 391 2.03 -28.29 2.47
C GLU A 391 1.04 -27.12 2.42
N MET A 392 -0.26 -27.41 2.33
CA MET A 392 -1.31 -26.45 2.67
C MET A 392 -2.35 -27.12 3.57
N THR A 393 -1.98 -27.36 4.81
CA THR A 393 -2.91 -27.43 5.95
C THR A 393 -2.97 -26.08 6.64
#